data_AF-A0A382TQ48-F1
#
_entry.id   AF-A0A382TQ48-F1
#
_cell.length_a   1.000
_cell.length_b   1.000
_cell.length_c   1.000
_cell.angle_alpha   90.00
_cell.angle_beta   90.00
_cell.angle_gamma   90.00
#
_symmetry.space_group_name_H-M   'P 1'
#
loop_
_entity.id
_entity.type
_entity.pdbx_description
1 polymer ?
#
loop_
_entity_poly.entity_id
_entity_poly.type
_entity_poly.pdbx_seq_one_letter_code
_entity_poly.pdbx_strand_id
1 'polypeptide(L)'
;MPVLQGEYNPAVPSRVIFGRGKVDELKEEVGNLGGKRVMLLSGKTVAEKTDAVRRTAAGLGNTLVGTFSGLTQKAPMDAAVEVTRMAL
;
A
#
# COMPACT_ATOMS: atom_id res chain seq x y z
N MET A 1 40.77 18.54 1.93
CA MET A 1 39.50 17.85 2.20
C MET A 1 38.63 18.05 0.97
N PRO A 2 38.28 17.01 0.19
CA PRO A 2 37.36 17.20 -0.93
C PRO A 2 36.01 17.61 -0.36
N VAL A 3 35.42 18.65 -0.91
CA VAL A 3 34.05 19.06 -0.57
C VAL A 3 33.14 17.98 -1.13
N LEU A 4 32.50 17.20 -0.26
CA LEU A 4 31.47 16.26 -0.69
C LEU A 4 30.34 17.06 -1.33
N GLN A 5 30.16 16.90 -2.64
CA GLN A 5 29.05 17.48 -3.39
C GLN A 5 28.27 16.34 -4.04
N GLY A 6 26.94 16.45 -4.02
CA GLY A 6 26.04 15.48 -4.61
C GLY A 6 24.62 16.04 -4.69
N GLU A 7 23.89 15.67 -5.72
CA GLU A 7 22.49 16.03 -5.94
C GLU A 7 21.62 14.80 -5.66
N TYR A 8 20.59 14.96 -4.84
CA TYR A 8 19.60 13.92 -4.55
C TYR A 8 18.23 14.41 -4.97
N ASN A 9 17.67 13.79 -6.01
CA ASN A 9 16.36 14.14 -6.55
C ASN A 9 15.41 12.94 -6.41
N PRO A 10 14.79 12.72 -5.24
CA PRO A 10 13.90 11.59 -5.03
C PRO A 10 12.62 11.74 -5.84
N ALA A 11 12.05 10.61 -6.26
CA ALA A 11 10.69 10.60 -6.78
C ALA A 11 9.73 11.07 -5.66
N VAL A 12 9.10 12.24 -5.85
CA VAL A 12 8.07 12.74 -4.94
C VAL A 12 6.74 12.06 -5.23
N PRO A 13 5.96 11.69 -4.19
CA PRO A 13 4.58 11.27 -4.37
C PRO A 13 3.80 12.35 -5.14
N SER A 14 3.02 11.94 -6.14
CA SER A 14 2.24 12.86 -6.96
C SER A 14 1.12 13.58 -6.17
N ARG A 15 0.60 12.95 -5.10
CA ARG A 15 -0.46 13.50 -4.24
C ARG A 15 -0.43 12.83 -2.86
N VAL A 16 -0.65 13.60 -1.80
CA VAL A 16 -0.74 13.10 -0.41
C VAL A 16 -2.09 13.47 0.18
N ILE A 17 -2.82 12.49 0.69
CA ILE A 17 -4.11 12.67 1.38
C ILE A 17 -3.91 12.27 2.85
N PHE A 18 -4.21 13.19 3.77
CA PHE A 18 -3.96 13.00 5.19
C PHE A 18 -5.10 13.57 6.05
N GLY A 19 -5.18 13.10 7.30
CA GLY A 19 -6.21 13.50 8.26
C GLY A 19 -6.97 12.30 8.83
N ARG A 20 -7.67 12.51 9.94
CA ARG A 20 -8.52 11.48 10.56
C ARG A 20 -9.68 11.14 9.63
N GLY A 21 -9.94 9.85 9.44
CA GLY A 21 -11.07 9.36 8.62
C GLY A 21 -10.76 9.19 7.13
N LYS A 22 -9.61 9.65 6.63
CA LYS A 22 -9.30 9.56 5.18
C LYS A 22 -9.19 8.14 4.62
N VAL A 23 -8.96 7.15 5.47
CA VAL A 23 -9.00 5.72 5.08
C VAL A 23 -10.40 5.29 4.64
N ASP A 24 -11.45 5.94 5.15
CA ASP A 24 -12.84 5.60 4.83
C ASP A 24 -13.24 6.08 3.41
N GLU A 25 -12.48 7.03 2.85
CA GLU A 25 -12.64 7.57 1.48
C GLU A 25 -11.79 6.79 0.45
N LEU A 26 -11.06 5.74 0.86
CA LEU A 26 -10.06 5.08 0.01
C LEU A 26 -10.66 4.46 -1.27
N LYS A 27 -11.90 3.98 -1.21
CA LYS A 27 -12.62 3.47 -2.37
C LYS A 27 -12.85 4.54 -3.45
N GLU A 28 -13.12 5.79 -3.05
CA GLU A 28 -13.29 6.89 -4.00
C GLU A 28 -11.96 7.20 -4.70
N GLU A 29 -10.86 7.20 -3.95
CA GLU A 29 -9.54 7.45 -4.53
C GLU A 29 -9.08 6.36 -5.49
N VAL A 30 -9.44 5.09 -5.22
CA VAL A 30 -9.26 3.99 -6.18
C VAL A 30 -10.02 4.29 -7.48
N GLY A 31 -11.26 4.78 -7.38
CA GLY A 31 -12.08 5.18 -8.53
C GLY A 31 -11.50 6.35 -9.31
N ASN A 32 -10.99 7.38 -8.61
CA ASN A 32 -10.32 8.54 -9.23
C ASN A 32 -9.06 8.15 -10.02
N LEU A 33 -8.39 7.06 -9.63
CA LEU A 33 -7.27 6.47 -10.36
C LEU A 33 -7.71 5.50 -11.48
N GLY A 34 -9.01 5.32 -11.70
CA GLY A 34 -9.57 4.37 -12.68
C GLY A 34 -9.50 2.90 -12.25
N GLY A 35 -9.13 2.64 -11.00
CA GLY A 35 -9.03 1.29 -10.43
C GLY A 35 -10.39 0.66 -10.16
N LYS A 36 -10.45 -0.68 -10.25
CA LYS A 36 -11.69 -1.46 -10.03
C LYS A 36 -11.51 -2.64 -9.07
N ARG A 37 -10.30 -3.19 -9.02
CA ARG A 37 -9.90 -4.33 -8.19
C ARG A 37 -8.62 -3.93 -7.47
N VAL A 38 -8.56 -4.18 -6.16
CA VAL A 38 -7.46 -3.75 -5.30
C VAL A 38 -6.99 -4.92 -4.45
N MET A 39 -5.68 -5.15 -4.45
CA MET A 39 -5.03 -6.05 -3.51
C MET A 39 -4.40 -5.22 -2.38
N LEU A 40 -4.75 -5.51 -1.13
CA LEU A 40 -4.16 -4.82 0.01
C LEU A 40 -2.92 -5.56 0.49
N LEU A 41 -1.77 -4.89 0.49
CA LEU A 41 -0.50 -5.44 0.95
C LEU A 41 -0.07 -4.82 2.27
N SER A 42 0.42 -5.65 3.18
CA SER A 42 0.96 -5.18 4.46
C SER A 42 2.06 -6.10 4.98
N GLY A 43 2.84 -5.60 5.94
CA GLY A 43 3.76 -6.43 6.71
C GLY A 43 3.05 -7.10 7.89
N LYS A 44 3.56 -8.27 8.29
CA LYS A 44 2.96 -9.12 9.34
C LYS A 44 2.67 -8.37 10.63
N THR A 45 3.64 -7.60 11.13
CA THR A 45 3.51 -6.83 12.37
C THR A 45 2.37 -5.80 12.31
N VAL A 46 2.16 -5.13 11.18
CA VAL A 46 1.09 -4.13 11.03
C VAL A 46 -0.27 -4.84 11.04
N ALA A 47 -0.38 -5.96 10.36
CA ALA A 47 -1.61 -6.75 10.32
C ALA A 47 -1.99 -7.35 11.69
N GLU A 48 -1.01 -7.81 12.48
CA GLU A 48 -1.28 -8.50 13.74
C GLU A 48 -1.38 -7.56 14.94
N LYS A 49 -0.61 -6.47 14.97
CA LYS A 49 -0.53 -5.60 16.15
C LYS A 49 -1.38 -4.33 16.06
N THR A 50 -2.05 -4.11 14.93
CA THR A 50 -2.85 -2.90 14.72
C THR A 50 -4.14 -3.21 13.97
N ASP A 51 -5.09 -2.29 14.07
CA ASP A 51 -6.34 -2.34 13.30
C ASP A 51 -6.19 -1.80 11.86
N ALA A 52 -4.98 -1.43 11.43
CA ALA A 52 -4.78 -0.72 10.18
C ALA A 52 -5.26 -1.53 8.97
N VAL A 53 -4.85 -2.80 8.86
CA VAL A 53 -5.25 -3.67 7.74
C VAL A 53 -6.77 -3.87 7.71
N ARG A 54 -7.37 -4.12 8.87
CA ARG A 54 -8.82 -4.32 9.03
C ARG A 54 -9.61 -3.07 8.59
N ARG A 55 -9.20 -1.89 9.05
CA ARG A 55 -9.86 -0.62 8.71
C ARG A 55 -9.70 -0.28 7.23
N THR A 56 -8.51 -0.45 6.68
CA THR A 56 -8.26 -0.23 5.24
C THR A 56 -9.07 -1.19 4.37
N ALA A 57 -9.15 -2.47 4.76
CA ALA A 57 -9.98 -3.44 4.05
C ALA A 57 -11.47 -3.04 4.07
N ALA A 58 -11.97 -2.59 5.22
CA ALA A 58 -13.34 -2.09 5.33
C ALA A 58 -13.60 -0.86 4.44
N GLY A 59 -12.67 0.11 4.40
CA GLY A 59 -12.77 1.30 3.56
C GLY A 59 -12.73 1.01 2.05
N LEU A 60 -12.02 -0.04 1.63
CA LEU A 60 -12.01 -0.50 0.23
C LEU A 60 -13.30 -1.24 -0.15
N GLY A 61 -13.89 -1.97 0.80
CA GLY A 61 -15.15 -2.68 0.61
C GLY A 61 -15.08 -3.65 -0.56
N ASN A 62 -16.04 -3.56 -1.48
CA ASN A 62 -16.18 -4.50 -2.60
C ASN A 62 -15.12 -4.36 -3.71
N THR A 63 -14.24 -3.36 -3.66
CA THR A 63 -13.10 -3.28 -4.61
C THR A 63 -11.94 -4.16 -4.16
N LEU A 64 -11.92 -4.59 -2.91
CA LEU A 64 -10.86 -5.43 -2.36
C LEU A 64 -11.01 -6.88 -2.86
N VAL A 65 -9.99 -7.38 -3.55
CA VAL A 65 -9.96 -8.77 -4.04
C VAL A 65 -9.21 -9.71 -3.11
N GLY A 66 -8.42 -9.15 -2.19
CA GLY A 66 -7.67 -9.93 -1.22
C GLY A 66 -6.74 -9.08 -0.38
N THR A 67 -6.25 -9.70 0.70
CA THR A 67 -5.25 -9.10 1.59
C THR A 67 -4.04 -10.04 1.68
N PHE A 68 -2.84 -9.50 1.54
CA PHE A 68 -1.59 -10.22 1.80
C PHE A 68 -0.80 -9.50 2.87
N SER A 69 -0.52 -10.19 3.98
CA SER A 69 0.17 -9.63 5.16
C SER A 69 1.56 -10.23 5.39
N GLY A 70 2.09 -10.94 4.39
CA GLY A 70 3.37 -11.64 4.47
C GLY A 70 4.59 -10.80 4.06
N LEU A 71 4.42 -9.49 3.78
CA LEU A 71 5.56 -8.69 3.31
C LEU A 71 6.64 -8.58 4.39
N THR A 72 7.87 -8.90 4.00
CA THR A 72 9.06 -8.67 4.80
C THR A 72 9.74 -7.38 4.36
N GLN A 73 10.63 -6.82 5.18
CA GLN A 73 11.34 -5.57 4.85
C GLN A 73 12.15 -5.65 3.54
N LYS A 74 12.59 -6.86 3.16
CA LYS A 74 13.36 -7.07 1.92
C LYS A 74 12.48 -7.35 0.69
N ALA A 75 11.16 -7.51 0.88
CA ALA A 75 10.16 -7.76 -0.17
C ALA A 75 10.71 -8.65 -1.31
N PRO A 76 11.09 -9.91 -1.01
CA PRO A 76 11.73 -10.78 -1.98
C PRO A 76 10.80 -11.09 -3.17
N MET A 77 11.40 -11.41 -4.32
CA MET A 77 10.67 -11.58 -5.60
C MET A 77 9.61 -12.70 -5.57
N ASP A 78 9.83 -13.74 -4.79
CA ASP A 78 8.87 -14.82 -4.55
C ASP A 78 7.56 -14.29 -3.96
N ALA A 79 7.63 -13.40 -2.98
CA ALA A 79 6.45 -12.76 -2.40
C ALA A 79 5.71 -11.90 -3.44
N ALA A 80 6.43 -11.21 -4.32
CA ALA A 80 5.81 -10.43 -5.40
C ALA A 80 5.06 -11.33 -6.39
N VAL A 81 5.64 -12.47 -6.76
CA VAL A 81 5.02 -13.46 -7.65
C VAL A 81 3.77 -14.07 -7.01
N GLU A 82 3.85 -14.47 -5.75
CA GLU A 82 2.73 -15.03 -4.99
C GLU A 82 1.55 -14.04 -4.93
N VAL A 83 1.81 -12.81 -4.51
CA VAL A 83 0.81 -11.74 -4.43
C VAL A 83 0.15 -11.49 -5.78
N THR A 84 0.94 -11.47 -6.86
CA THR A 84 0.41 -11.24 -8.20
C THR A 84 -0.56 -12.35 -8.61
N ARG A 85 -0.26 -13.62 -8.29
CA ARG A 85 -1.17 -14.74 -8.57
C ARG A 85 -2.49 -14.63 -7.81
N MET A 86 -2.48 -14.10 -6.58
CA MET A 86 -3.69 -13.88 -5.79
C MET A 86 -4.58 -12.76 -6.35
N ALA A 87 -4.00 -11.82 -7.10
CA ALA A 87 -4.71 -10.64 -7.60
C ALA A 87 -5.39 -10.84 -8.97
N LEU A 88 -5.04 -11.90 -9.71
CA LEU A 88 -5.61 -12.25 -11.02
C LEU A 88 -7.01 -12.84 -10.85
#